data_AF-A0A4Y6I280-F1
#
_entry.id   AF-A0A4Y6I280-F1
#
_cell.length_a   1.000
_cell.length_b   1.000
_cell.length_c   1.000
_cell.angle_alpha   90.00
_cell.angle_beta   90.00
_cell.angle_gamma   90.00
#
_symmetry.space_group_name_H-M   'P 1'
#
loop_
_entity.id
_entity.type
_entity.pdbx_description
1 polymer ?
#
loop_
_entity_poly.entity_id
_entity_poly.type
_entity_poly.pdbx_seq_one_letter_code
_entity_poly.pdbx_strand_id
1 'polypeptide(L)' 'MSDTILRQAVIDAEFRSALIADPAAFGVEPAELPDAVEAVDQESLDFWTKGIAANEVVACASTCSAGPFTFACDGSTK' A
#
# COMPACT_ATOMS: atom_id res chain seq x y z
N MET A 1 -15.22 -11.97 -14.71
CA MET A 1 -15.28 -10.53 -15.08
C MET A 1 -16.11 -9.75 -14.07
N SER A 2 -17.32 -10.22 -13.72
CA SER A 2 -18.15 -9.61 -12.65
C SER A 2 -17.44 -9.49 -11.30
N ASP A 3 -16.72 -10.53 -10.87
CA ASP A 3 -16.07 -10.56 -9.54
C ASP A 3 -14.99 -9.47 -9.37
N THR A 4 -14.26 -9.15 -10.44
CA THR A 4 -13.27 -8.07 -10.46
C THR A 4 -13.94 -6.69 -10.36
N ILE A 5 -15.07 -6.50 -11.06
CA ILE A 5 -15.84 -5.25 -11.02
C ILE A 5 -16.44 -5.03 -9.63
N LEU A 6 -17.00 -6.09 -9.01
CA LEU A 6 -17.54 -6.02 -7.66
C LEU A 6 -16.46 -5.68 -6.63
N ARG A 7 -15.27 -6.29 -6.72
CA ARG A 7 -14.13 -5.93 -5.86
C ARG A 7 -13.70 -4.48 -6.03
N GLN A 8 -13.60 -4.01 -7.27
CA GLN A 8 -13.23 -2.62 -7.55
C GLN A 8 -14.25 -1.65 -6.94
N ALA A 9 -15.55 -1.94 -7.08
CA ALA A 9 -16.64 -1.11 -6.54
C ALA A 9 -16.74 -1.09 -5.01
N VAL A 10 -16.03 -1.99 -4.33
CA VAL A 10 -15.93 -2.02 -2.86
C VAL A 10 -14.77 -1.19 -2.35
N ILE A 11 -13.66 -1.13 -3.10
CA ILE A 11 -12.40 -0.49 -2.68
C ILE A 11 -12.30 0.95 -3.20
N ASP A 12 -12.86 1.23 -4.37
CA ASP A 12 -12.74 2.49 -5.07
C ASP A 12 -14.10 3.20 -5.12
N ALA A 13 -14.23 4.27 -4.33
CA ALA A 13 -15.45 5.05 -4.21
C ALA A 13 -15.79 5.84 -5.49
N GLU A 14 -14.77 6.28 -6.25
CA GLU A 14 -14.98 6.97 -7.53
C GLU A 14 -15.49 5.99 -8.58
N PHE A 15 -14.87 4.82 -8.67
CA PHE A 15 -15.33 3.75 -9.54
C PHE A 15 -16.74 3.29 -9.16
N ARG A 16 -17.03 3.12 -7.87
CA ARG A 16 -18.38 2.77 -7.40
C ARG A 16 -19.42 3.80 -7.84
N SER A 17 -19.10 5.09 -7.73
CA SER A 17 -19.99 6.17 -8.14
C SER A 17 -20.24 6.16 -9.66
N ALA A 18 -19.19 5.95 -10.46
CA ALA A 18 -19.31 5.81 -11.91
C ALA A 18 -20.13 4.56 -12.31
N LEU A 19 -19.92 3.45 -11.60
CA LEU A 19 -20.63 2.20 -11.82
C LEU A 19 -22.12 2.31 -11.48
N ILE A 20 -22.48 3.02 -10.41
CA ILE A 20 -23.88 3.30 -10.04
C ILE A 20 -24.53 4.22 -11.08
N ALA A 21 -23.78 5.20 -11.61
CA ALA A 21 -24.29 6.15 -12.58
C ALA A 21 -24.60 5.50 -13.95
N ASP A 22 -23.77 4.56 -14.41
CA ASP A 22 -23.99 3.85 -15.67
C ASP A 22 -23.47 2.40 -15.63
N PRO A 23 -24.25 1.44 -15.08
CA PRO A 23 -23.87 0.03 -15.03
C PRO A 23 -23.68 -0.60 -16.42
N ALA A 24 -24.44 -0.11 -17.42
CA ALA A 24 -24.42 -0.65 -18.77
C ALA A 24 -23.09 -0.37 -19.49
N ALA A 25 -22.45 0.77 -19.22
CA ALA A 25 -21.11 1.07 -19.71
C ALA A 25 -20.05 0.04 -19.26
N PHE A 26 -20.29 -0.63 -18.15
CA PHE A 26 -19.40 -1.67 -17.61
C PHE A 26 -19.89 -3.10 -17.91
N GLY A 27 -20.97 -3.25 -18.68
CA GLY A 27 -21.54 -4.55 -19.05
C GLY A 27 -22.09 -5.34 -17.85
N VAL A 28 -22.54 -4.63 -16.82
CA VAL A 28 -23.14 -5.21 -15.61
C VAL A 28 -24.59 -4.78 -15.50
N GLU A 29 -25.46 -5.71 -15.12
CA GLU A 29 -26.83 -5.38 -14.75
C GLU A 29 -26.84 -4.58 -13.45
N PRO A 30 -27.88 -3.75 -13.20
CA PRO A 30 -28.07 -3.09 -11.92
C PRO A 30 -28.23 -4.14 -10.83
N ALA A 31 -27.13 -4.45 -10.16
CA ALA A 31 -27.05 -5.40 -9.07
C ALA A 31 -26.87 -4.65 -7.75
N GLU A 32 -27.35 -5.23 -6.65
CA GLU A 32 -27.02 -4.75 -5.32
C GLU A 32 -25.50 -4.83 -5.14
N LEU A 33 -24.85 -3.67 -5.10
CA LEU A 33 -23.42 -3.58 -4.84
C LEU A 33 -23.18 -3.82 -3.34
N PRO A 34 -22.26 -4.71 -2.96
CA PRO A 34 -21.88 -4.89 -1.56
C PRO A 34 -21.39 -3.58 -0.95
N ASP A 35 -21.47 -3.44 0.37
CA ASP A 35 -21.05 -2.21 1.05
C ASP A 35 -19.61 -1.84 0.72
N ALA A 36 -19.34 -0.53 0.63
CA ALA A 36 -17.99 -0.03 0.44
C ALA A 36 -17.15 -0.34 1.69
N VAL A 37 -15.88 -0.70 1.48
CA VAL A 37 -14.91 -0.82 2.56
C VAL A 37 -14.44 0.58 2.94
N GLU A 38 -14.30 0.86 4.24
CA GLU A 38 -13.71 2.12 4.70
C GLU A 38 -12.30 2.28 4.13
N ALA A 39 -12.02 3.48 3.59
CA ALA A 39 -10.68 3.83 3.17
C ALA A 39 -9.73 3.78 4.38
N VAL A 40 -8.58 3.15 4.20
CA VAL A 40 -7.51 3.19 5.21
C VAL A 40 -7.11 4.65 5.42
N ASP A 41 -6.99 5.07 6.68
CA ASP A 41 -6.61 6.43 6.99
C ASP A 41 -5.18 6.71 6.53
N GLN A 42 -5.01 7.84 5.84
CA GLN A 42 -3.71 8.31 5.35
C GLN A 42 -2.68 8.45 6.47
N GLU A 43 -3.11 8.82 7.68
CA GLU A 43 -2.23 8.97 8.83
C GLU A 43 -1.58 7.63 9.24
N SER A 44 -2.36 6.54 9.28
CA SER A 44 -1.83 5.20 9.52
C SER A 44 -0.90 4.74 8.39
N LEU A 45 -1.26 4.97 7.12
CA LEU A 45 -0.38 4.62 5.99
C LEU A 45 0.97 5.36 6.06
N ASP A 46 0.94 6.65 6.39
CA ASP A 46 2.14 7.46 6.59
C ASP A 46 2.97 6.97 7.77
N PHE A 47 2.32 6.58 8.87
CA PHE A 47 3.00 6.03 10.05
C PHE A 47 3.76 4.75 9.70
N TRP A 48 3.12 3.80 9.00
CA TRP A 48 3.76 2.55 8.58
C TRP A 48 4.91 2.80 7.60
N THR A 49 4.71 3.70 6.64
CA THR A 49 5.74 4.05 5.65
C THR A 49 6.95 4.69 6.30
N LYS A 50 6.74 5.62 7.26
CA LYS A 50 7.82 6.23 8.05
C LYS A 50 8.52 5.20 8.93
N GLY A 51 7.77 4.27 9.54
CA GLY A 51 8.32 3.19 10.35
C GLY A 51 9.23 2.24 9.56
N ILE A 52 8.82 1.85 8.35
CA ILE A 52 9.64 1.02 7.46
C ILE A 52 10.90 1.78 7.01
N ALA A 53 10.75 3.03 6.56
CA ALA A 53 11.87 3.86 6.15
C ALA A 53 12.89 4.09 7.29
N ALA A 54 12.41 4.30 8.52
CA ALA A 54 13.28 4.45 9.68
C ALA A 54 14.07 3.17 9.99
N ASN A 55 13.45 1.99 9.82
CA ASN A 55 14.09 0.71 10.06
C ASN A 55 15.15 0.38 8.99
N GLU A 56 14.88 0.70 7.72
CA GLU A 56 15.86 0.57 6.64
C GLU A 56 17.06 1.51 6.81
N VAL A 57 16.83 2.75 7.25
CA VAL A 57 17.92 3.71 7.52
C VAL A 57 18.79 3.25 8.69
N VAL A 58 18.20 2.68 9.75
CA VAL A 58 18.96 2.10 10.87
C VAL A 58 19.74 0.86 10.45
N ALA A 59 19.19 0.00 9.59
CA ALA A 59 19.89 -1.18 9.09
C ALA A 59 21.05 -0.85 8.12
N CYS A 60 20.97 0.27 7.40
CA CYS A 60 22.05 0.80 6.56
C CYS A 60 23.12 1.57 7.35
N ALA A 61 22.92 1.79 8.66
CA ALA A 61 23.94 2.37 9.52
C ALA A 61 25.05 1.32 9.81
N SER A 62 25.98 1.26 8.87
CA SER A 62 27.40 0.98 9.06
C SER A 62 27.86 -0.48 9.23
N THR A 63 27.95 -1.20 8.11
CA THR A 63 28.93 -2.28 8.00
C THR A 63 29.94 -1.94 6.93
N CYS A 64 31.22 -1.80 7.29
CA CYS A 64 32.29 -1.77 6.29
C CYS A 64 32.73 -3.21 6.03
N SER A 65 32.73 -3.62 4.77
CA SER A 65 33.29 -4.90 4.35
C SER A 65 34.72 -4.70 3.86
N ALA A 66 35.66 -5.41 4.47
CA ALA A 66 37.04 -5.51 4.02
C ALA A 66 37.42 -6.99 3.90
N GLY A 67 37.17 -7.58 2.72
CA GLY A 67 37.40 -9.01 2.48
C GLY A 67 36.41 -9.91 3.24
N PRO A 68 36.80 -11.13 3.67
CA PRO A 68 35.89 -12.12 4.27
C PRO A 68 35.43 -11.79 5.70
N PHE A 69 35.70 -10.59 6.20
CA PHE A 69 35.36 -10.15 7.56
C PHE A 69 34.41 -8.94 7.50
N THR A 70 33.31 -9.03 8.25
CA THR A 70 32.30 -7.96 8.39
C THR A 70 32.48 -7.27 9.74
N PHE A 71 32.66 -5.94 9.73
CA PHE A 71 32.80 -5.14 10.94
C PHE A 71 31.65 -4.12 11.05
N ALA A 72 31.19 -3.85 12.28
CA ALA A 72 30.30 -2.72 12.58
C ALA A 72 31.12 -1.42 12.54
N CYS A 73 30.70 -0.46 11.72
CA CYS A 73 31.44 0.77 11.45
C CYS A 73 30.75 1.98 12.08
N ASP A 74 30.64 2.01 13.40
CA ASP A 74 29.97 3.12 14.12
C ASP A 74 30.64 4.50 13.99
N GLY A 75 31.67 4.64 13.13
CA GLY A 75 32.38 5.89 12.86
C GLY A 75 33.23 6.39 14.02
N SER A 76 33.28 5.67 15.15
CA SER A 76 33.99 6.05 16.37
C SER A 76 35.35 5.36 16.51
N THR A 77 35.60 4.31 15.72
CA THR A 77 36.89 3.62 15.69
C THR A 77 37.76 4.19 14.56
N LYS A 78 38.93 4.74 14.91
CA LYS A 78 39.88 5.36 13.97
C LYS A 78 40.54 4.37 13.01
#